data_AF-A0A1W9G990-F1
#
_entry.id   AF-A0A1W9G990-F1
#
_cell.length_a   1.000
_cell.length_b   1.000
_cell.length_c   1.000
_cell.angle_alpha   90.00
_cell.angle_beta   90.00
_cell.angle_gamma   90.00
#
_symmetry.space_group_name_H-M   'P 1'
#
loop_
_entity.id
_entity.type
_entity.pdbx_description
1 polymer ?
#
loop_
_entity_poly.entity_id
_entity_poly.type
_entity_poly.pdbx_seq_one_letter_code
_entity_poly.pdbx_strand_id
1 'polypeptide(L)'
;MVYPVQDRHNSINSLPLYRAGDNPVGYELGVPLASDLGKGATARSATPQDPAVARKQLIEAGRQFEAYFISYLLKVMRETVPKGAILNTQGAYFHSFYDQEIGQRAAESGGIGITRMVQEHAEKYFVISPVEPSSSDR
;
A
#
# COMPACT_ATOMS: atom_id res chain seq x y z
N MET A 1 -8.57 48.17 22.81
CA MET A 1 -7.98 46.88 22.38
C MET A 1 -7.66 46.99 20.90
N VAL A 2 -6.38 47.13 20.56
CA VAL A 2 -5.87 47.24 19.18
C VAL A 2 -4.63 46.35 19.13
N TYR A 3 -4.61 45.34 18.28
CA TYR A 3 -3.42 44.52 18.02
C TYR A 3 -2.59 45.17 16.90
N PRO A 4 -1.27 45.31 17.04
CA PRO A 4 -0.45 45.86 15.97
C PRO A 4 -0.13 44.83 14.88
N VAL A 5 -0.14 45.32 13.64
CA VAL A 5 0.26 44.64 12.40
C VAL A 5 1.79 44.66 12.33
N GLN A 6 2.43 43.48 12.31
CA GLN A 6 3.88 43.41 12.14
C GLN A 6 4.25 43.47 10.66
N ASP A 7 4.95 44.55 10.30
CA ASP A 7 5.53 44.84 8.99
C ASP A 7 6.46 43.73 8.49
N ARG A 8 6.23 43.29 7.24
CA ARG A 8 7.11 42.35 6.52
C ARG A 8 8.25 43.12 5.86
N HIS A 9 9.33 43.34 6.59
CA HIS A 9 10.62 43.74 6.01
C HIS A 9 11.55 42.52 5.83
N ASN A 10 11.55 42.04 4.58
CA ASN A 10 12.67 41.52 3.81
C ASN A 10 14.03 41.30 4.52
N SER A 11 14.34 40.04 4.86
CA SER A 11 15.71 39.54 5.08
C SER A 11 15.99 38.47 4.03
N ILE A 12 16.41 38.92 2.84
CA ILE A 12 17.00 38.05 1.83
C ILE A 12 18.45 37.79 2.28
N ASN A 13 18.81 36.52 2.36
CA ASN A 13 20.17 35.97 2.58
C ASN A 13 20.57 35.62 4.01
N SER A 14 20.17 34.42 4.44
CA SER A 14 21.08 33.49 5.12
C SER A 14 20.75 32.06 4.67
N LEU A 15 21.26 31.68 3.49
CA LEU A 15 21.23 30.29 3.05
C LEU A 15 22.10 29.45 4.00
N PRO A 16 21.66 28.28 4.47
CA PRO A 16 22.48 27.42 5.31
C PRO A 16 23.67 26.90 4.49
N LEU A 17 24.89 27.16 4.97
CA LEU A 17 26.08 26.49 4.43
C LEU A 17 26.00 25.01 4.81
N TYR A 18 25.89 24.16 3.79
CA TYR A 18 25.90 22.70 3.94
C TYR A 18 27.21 22.28 4.63
N ARG A 19 27.11 21.72 5.84
CA ARG A 19 28.25 21.10 6.51
C ARG A 19 28.46 19.73 5.89
N ALA A 20 29.65 19.47 5.36
CA ALA A 20 30.03 18.16 4.87
C ALA A 20 29.82 17.12 5.98
N GLY A 21 28.74 16.34 5.87
CA GLY A 21 28.31 15.38 6.88
C GLY A 21 26.79 15.24 7.00
N ASP A 22 26.02 16.30 6.73
CA ASP A 22 24.57 16.29 6.90
C ASP A 22 23.85 16.37 5.55
N ASN A 23 23.41 15.22 5.01
CA ASN A 23 22.52 15.12 3.86
C ASN A 23 21.04 15.00 4.32
N PRO A 24 20.22 16.05 4.23
CA PRO A 24 18.79 15.98 4.55
C PRO A 24 17.86 15.35 3.49
N VAL A 25 18.34 14.93 2.31
CA VAL A 25 17.47 14.33 1.28
C VAL A 25 18.22 13.29 0.46
N GLY A 26 17.96 12.01 0.72
CA GLY A 26 18.58 10.88 0.02
C GLY A 26 17.73 10.38 -1.14
N TYR A 27 18.08 10.76 -2.37
CA TYR A 27 17.80 10.00 -3.59
C TYR A 27 19.09 9.26 -3.99
N GLU A 28 19.28 8.05 -3.48
CA GLU A 28 20.46 7.22 -3.75
C GLU A 28 20.25 6.41 -5.05
N LEU A 29 20.59 7.01 -6.19
CA LEU A 29 20.98 6.29 -7.41
C LEU A 29 22.50 6.09 -7.35
N GLY A 30 22.94 5.00 -6.70
CA GLY A 30 24.36 4.66 -6.60
C GLY A 30 24.52 3.16 -6.37
N VAL A 31 25.03 2.44 -7.36
CA VAL A 31 25.39 1.02 -7.24
C VAL A 31 26.65 0.92 -6.38
N PRO A 32 26.67 0.20 -5.24
CA PRO A 32 27.89 0.02 -4.47
C PRO A 32 28.81 -0.99 -5.17
N LEU A 33 30.02 -0.54 -5.52
CA LEU A 33 31.11 -1.36 -6.01
C LEU A 33 31.81 -2.08 -4.83
N ALA A 34 31.68 -3.41 -4.80
CA ALA A 34 32.57 -4.42 -4.22
C ALA A 34 33.08 -4.29 -2.75
N SER A 35 32.73 -5.29 -1.92
CA SER A 35 33.70 -5.90 -0.99
C SER A 35 33.32 -7.26 -0.36
N ASP A 36 32.06 -7.71 -0.35
CA ASP A 36 31.72 -9.03 0.24
C ASP A 36 31.50 -10.13 -0.81
N LEU A 37 32.59 -10.51 -1.46
CA LEU A 37 32.71 -11.79 -2.15
C LEU A 37 33.03 -12.86 -1.09
N GLY A 38 31.99 -13.56 -0.61
CA GLY A 38 32.18 -14.82 0.13
C GLY A 38 31.51 -14.87 1.50
N LYS A 39 30.25 -15.30 1.51
CA LYS A 39 29.70 -16.28 2.45
C LYS A 39 28.33 -16.71 1.94
N GLY A 40 28.18 -18.02 1.80
CA GLY A 40 27.12 -18.66 1.02
C GLY A 40 25.71 -18.25 1.41
N ALA A 41 24.83 -18.42 0.44
CA ALA A 41 23.38 -18.35 0.57
C ALA A 41 22.88 -19.12 1.80
N THR A 42 22.70 -18.40 2.91
CA THR A 42 21.77 -18.83 3.93
C THR A 42 20.41 -18.35 3.46
N ALA A 43 19.59 -19.32 3.05
CA ALA A 43 18.17 -19.13 2.85
C ALA A 43 17.65 -18.26 4.00
N ARG A 44 17.07 -17.11 3.66
CA ARG A 44 16.43 -16.22 4.61
C ARG A 44 15.35 -17.08 5.27
N SER A 45 15.66 -17.57 6.47
CA SER A 45 14.76 -18.38 7.27
C SER A 45 13.45 -17.62 7.33
N ALA A 46 12.39 -18.27 6.88
CA ALA A 46 11.04 -17.85 7.20
C ALA A 46 10.98 -17.81 8.73
N THR A 47 11.20 -16.62 9.29
CA THR A 47 10.84 -16.34 10.67
C THR A 47 9.39 -16.78 10.80
N PRO A 48 9.01 -17.50 11.87
CA PRO A 48 7.61 -17.75 12.15
C PRO A 48 6.91 -16.39 12.18
N GLN A 49 6.22 -16.05 11.10
CA GLN A 49 5.41 -14.85 11.05
C GLN A 49 4.32 -15.08 12.08
N ASP A 50 4.26 -14.20 13.07
CA ASP A 50 3.20 -14.23 14.07
C ASP A 50 1.86 -14.41 13.34
N PRO A 51 1.09 -15.47 13.64
CA PRO A 51 -0.17 -15.74 12.96
C PRO A 51 -1.14 -14.56 13.05
N ALA A 52 -1.02 -13.70 14.06
CA ALA A 52 -1.78 -12.45 14.15
C ALA A 52 -1.34 -11.41 13.08
N VAL A 53 -0.04 -11.31 12.79
CA VAL A 53 0.50 -10.42 11.76
C VAL A 53 0.12 -10.92 10.37
N ALA A 54 0.24 -12.23 10.12
CA ALA A 54 -0.18 -12.83 8.85
C ALA A 54 -1.68 -12.62 8.59
N ARG A 55 -2.53 -12.78 9.62
CA ARG A 55 -3.97 -12.51 9.53
C ARG A 55 -4.28 -11.06 9.17
N LYS A 56 -3.60 -10.09 9.81
CA LYS A 56 -3.79 -8.67 9.51
C LYS A 56 -3.42 -8.33 8.06
N GLN A 57 -2.29 -8.87 7.58
CA GLN A 57 -1.86 -8.68 6.20
C GLN A 57 -2.84 -9.28 5.19
N LEU A 58 -3.42 -10.44 5.51
CA LEU A 58 -4.43 -11.06 4.67
C LEU A 58 -5.71 -10.22 4.58
N ILE A 59 -6.21 -9.73 5.72
CA ILE A 59 -7.41 -8.86 5.75
C ILE A 59 -7.14 -7.59 4.94
N GLU A 60 -5.97 -6.98 5.11
CA GLU A 60 -5.60 -5.77 4.38
C GLU A 60 -5.46 -6.03 2.87
N ALA A 61 -4.86 -7.15 2.47
CA ALA A 61 -4.80 -7.55 1.06
C ALA A 61 -6.19 -7.81 0.48
N GLY A 62 -7.08 -8.45 1.24
CA GLY A 62 -8.48 -8.64 0.87
C GLY A 62 -9.20 -7.31 0.62
N ARG A 63 -9.02 -6.34 1.51
CA ARG A 63 -9.59 -4.99 1.40
C ARG A 63 -9.08 -4.25 0.17
N GLN A 64 -7.77 -4.30 -0.10
CA GLN A 64 -7.17 -3.68 -1.28
C GLN A 64 -7.68 -4.33 -2.57
N PHE A 65 -7.78 -5.65 -2.59
CA PHE A 65 -8.33 -6.38 -3.73
C PHE A 65 -9.80 -6.04 -3.97
N GLU A 66 -10.62 -5.98 -2.91
CA GLU A 66 -12.02 -5.58 -3.00
C GLU A 66 -12.16 -4.16 -3.56
N ALA A 67 -11.34 -3.21 -3.09
CA ALA A 67 -11.33 -1.85 -3.60
C ALA A 67 -11.01 -1.81 -5.10
N TYR A 68 -9.98 -2.53 -5.53
CA TYR A 68 -9.62 -2.65 -6.94
C TYR A 68 -10.75 -3.29 -7.77
N PHE A 69 -11.32 -4.39 -7.26
CA PHE A 69 -12.38 -5.12 -7.95
C PHE A 69 -13.61 -4.25 -8.17
N ILE A 70 -14.06 -3.52 -7.14
CA ILE A 70 -15.21 -2.61 -7.26
C ILE A 70 -14.91 -1.48 -8.25
N SER A 71 -13.71 -0.89 -8.19
CA SER A 71 -13.28 0.14 -9.14
C SER A 71 -13.31 -0.38 -10.57
N TYR A 72 -12.82 -1.61 -10.78
CA TYR A 72 -12.84 -2.27 -12.08
C TYR A 72 -14.26 -2.61 -12.54
N LEU A 73 -15.12 -3.08 -11.63
CA LEU A 73 -16.53 -3.35 -11.90
C LEU A 73 -17.24 -2.09 -12.42
N LEU A 74 -17.06 -0.95 -11.75
CA LEU A 74 -17.64 0.33 -12.17
C LEU A 74 -17.14 0.77 -13.55
N LYS A 75 -15.85 0.57 -13.82
CA LYS A 75 -15.27 0.83 -15.14
C LYS A 75 -15.94 -0.01 -16.22
N VAL A 76 -16.04 -1.33 -16.04
CA VAL A 76 -16.65 -2.21 -17.07
C VAL A 76 -18.15 -1.95 -17.23
N MET A 77 -18.87 -1.66 -16.14
CA MET A 77 -20.27 -1.25 -16.20
C MET A 77 -20.46 0.05 -16.99
N ARG A 78 -19.53 1.00 -16.87
CA ARG A 78 -19.59 2.24 -17.67
C ARG A 78 -19.24 1.99 -19.14
N GLU A 79 -18.33 1.06 -19.43
CA GLU A 79 -18.00 0.67 -20.80
C GLU A 79 -19.20 0.05 -21.54
N THR A 80 -20.19 -0.51 -20.84
CA THR A 80 -21.43 -1.00 -21.46
C THR A 80 -22.42 0.10 -21.84
N VAL A 81 -22.21 1.34 -21.40
CA VAL A 81 -23.07 2.48 -21.77
C VAL A 81 -22.65 3.00 -23.15
N PRO A 82 -23.57 3.06 -24.15
CA PRO A 82 -23.24 3.56 -25.48
C PRO A 82 -22.67 4.98 -25.42
N LYS A 83 -21.47 5.17 -25.99
CA LYS A 83 -20.82 6.48 -26.06
C LYS A 83 -21.47 7.29 -27.18
N GLY A 84 -22.08 8.42 -26.84
CA GLY A 84 -22.52 9.42 -27.83
C GLY A 84 -21.33 10.04 -28.58
N ALA A 85 -21.61 10.89 -29.58
CA ALA A 85 -20.61 11.48 -30.50
C ALA A 85 -19.50 12.36 -29.87
N ILE A 86 -19.49 12.52 -28.54
CA ILE A 86 -18.50 13.35 -27.82
C ILE A 86 -17.62 12.43 -26.97
N LEU A 87 -16.42 12.13 -27.45
CA LEU A 87 -15.41 11.44 -26.67
C LEU A 87 -14.59 12.49 -25.89
N ASN A 88 -14.94 12.72 -24.63
CA ASN A 88 -14.20 13.66 -23.76
C ASN A 88 -13.11 12.90 -22.97
N THR A 89 -11.85 13.07 -23.35
CA THR A 89 -10.68 12.47 -22.69
C THR A 89 -10.44 13.00 -21.26
N GLN A 90 -10.79 14.25 -20.95
CA GLN A 90 -10.69 14.78 -19.58
C GLN A 90 -11.73 14.14 -18.64
N GLY A 91 -12.93 13.87 -19.16
CA GLY A 91 -13.96 13.14 -18.42
C GLY A 91 -13.51 11.71 -18.04
N ALA A 92 -12.75 11.05 -18.91
CA ALA A 92 -12.27 9.69 -18.66
C ALA A 92 -11.36 9.60 -17.41
N TYR A 93 -10.45 10.55 -17.22
CA TYR A 93 -9.58 10.59 -16.04
C TYR A 93 -10.35 10.90 -14.75
N PHE A 94 -11.32 11.82 -14.82
CA PHE A 94 -12.19 12.09 -13.67
C PHE A 94 -12.95 10.83 -13.25
N HIS A 95 -13.51 10.10 -14.21
CA HIS A 95 -14.22 8.86 -13.95
C HIS A 95 -13.33 7.77 -13.36
N SER A 96 -12.06 7.65 -13.78
CA SER A 96 -11.15 6.67 -13.17
C SER A 96 -10.84 6.98 -11.71
N PHE A 97 -10.59 8.25 -11.37
CA PHE A 97 -10.35 8.65 -9.98
C PHE A 97 -11.62 8.49 -9.13
N TYR A 98 -12.77 8.82 -9.71
CA TYR A 98 -14.06 8.65 -9.06
C TYR A 98 -14.37 7.19 -8.73
N ASP A 99 -14.16 6.27 -9.68
CA ASP A 99 -14.34 4.84 -9.44
C ASP A 99 -13.38 4.31 -8.38
N GLN A 100 -12.12 4.77 -8.40
CA GLN A 100 -11.11 4.37 -7.42
C GLN A 100 -11.49 4.83 -6.01
N GLU A 101 -12.02 6.05 -5.85
CA GLU A 101 -12.50 6.55 -4.57
C GLU A 101 -13.74 5.79 -4.08
N ILE A 102 -14.68 5.47 -4.98
CA ILE A 102 -15.82 4.63 -4.62
C ILE A 102 -15.36 3.25 -4.17
N GLY A 103 -14.44 2.63 -4.92
CA GLY A 103 -13.90 1.31 -4.59
C GLY A 103 -13.24 1.29 -3.22
N GLN A 104 -12.40 2.28 -2.90
CA GLN A 104 -11.76 2.41 -1.58
C GLN A 104 -12.80 2.55 -0.46
N ARG A 105 -13.75 3.48 -0.58
CA ARG A 105 -14.80 3.69 0.44
C ARG A 105 -15.73 2.49 0.61
N ALA A 106 -16.04 1.81 -0.49
CA ALA A 106 -16.84 0.60 -0.44
C ALA A 106 -16.09 -0.50 0.30
N ALA A 107 -14.81 -0.74 -0.02
CA ALA A 107 -14.01 -1.76 0.67
C ALA A 107 -13.80 -1.44 2.16
N GLU A 108 -13.60 -0.17 2.53
CA GLU A 108 -13.51 0.27 3.93
C GLU A 108 -14.80 0.00 4.73
N SER A 109 -15.96 0.09 4.09
CA SER A 109 -17.26 -0.19 4.73
C SER A 109 -17.70 -1.66 4.60
N GLY A 110 -16.86 -2.53 4.03
CA GLY A 110 -17.13 -3.97 3.86
C GLY A 110 -17.79 -4.35 2.53
N GLY A 111 -18.07 -3.36 1.67
CA GLY A 111 -18.31 -3.50 0.24
C GLY A 111 -19.27 -4.62 -0.16
N ILE A 112 -18.78 -5.49 -1.04
CA ILE A 112 -19.49 -6.67 -1.54
C ILE A 112 -19.14 -7.94 -0.74
N GLY A 113 -18.23 -7.84 0.22
CA GLY A 113 -17.88 -8.88 1.17
C GLY A 113 -16.66 -9.73 0.78
N ILE A 114 -15.86 -9.34 -0.23
CA ILE A 114 -14.71 -10.16 -0.65
C ILE A 114 -13.68 -10.27 0.48
N THR A 115 -13.39 -9.17 1.17
CA THR A 115 -12.45 -9.17 2.30
C THR A 115 -12.87 -10.19 3.37
N ARG A 116 -14.17 -10.22 3.68
CA ARG A 116 -14.76 -11.16 4.62
C ARG A 116 -14.64 -12.60 4.13
N MET A 117 -14.94 -12.87 2.87
CA MET A 117 -14.81 -14.21 2.30
C MET A 117 -13.37 -14.72 2.37
N VAL A 118 -12.38 -13.88 2.08
CA VAL A 118 -10.96 -14.23 2.18
C VAL A 118 -10.58 -14.55 3.62
N GLN A 119 -11.03 -13.72 4.57
CA GLN A 119 -10.80 -13.95 5.99
C GLN A 119 -11.40 -15.29 6.46
N GLU A 120 -12.68 -15.55 6.14
CA GLU A 120 -13.38 -16.78 6.50
C GLU A 120 -12.72 -18.01 5.87
N HIS A 121 -12.27 -17.90 4.61
CA HIS A 121 -11.56 -18.97 3.93
C HIS A 121 -10.22 -19.28 4.61
N ALA A 122 -9.43 -18.26 4.95
CA ALA A 122 -8.19 -18.48 5.67
C ALA A 122 -8.41 -19.02 7.10
N GLU A 123 -9.43 -18.57 7.81
CA GLU A 123 -9.77 -19.15 9.10
C GLU A 123 -10.11 -20.63 9.02
N LYS A 124 -10.78 -21.04 7.94
CA LYS A 124 -11.18 -22.44 7.74
C LYS A 124 -10.05 -23.34 7.23
N TYR A 125 -9.19 -22.82 6.35
CA TYR A 125 -8.22 -23.65 5.61
C TYR A 125 -6.75 -23.33 5.90
N PHE A 126 -6.42 -22.15 6.45
CA PHE A 126 -5.05 -21.76 6.85
C PHE A 126 -4.73 -22.09 8.31
N VAL A 127 -5.56 -22.88 9.00
CA VAL A 127 -5.15 -23.50 10.26
C VAL A 127 -3.95 -24.39 9.98
N ILE A 128 -2.80 -23.94 10.45
CA ILE A 128 -1.49 -24.61 10.43
C ILE A 128 -1.67 -26.08 10.80
N SER A 129 -1.13 -26.97 9.96
CA SER A 129 -1.10 -28.41 10.21
C SER A 129 -0.71 -28.70 11.67
N PRO A 130 -1.39 -29.64 12.36
CA PRO A 130 -1.03 -30.02 13.72
C PRO A 130 0.45 -30.37 13.76
N VAL A 131 1.18 -29.81 14.72
CA VAL A 131 2.51 -30.35 15.07
C VAL A 131 2.26 -31.77 15.56
N GLU A 132 2.45 -32.76 14.68
CA GLU A 132 2.57 -34.16 15.05
C GLU A 132 3.66 -34.24 16.13
N PRO A 133 3.36 -34.70 17.36
CA PRO A 133 4.40 -34.88 18.36
C PRO A 133 5.34 -35.96 17.85
N SER A 134 6.54 -35.55 17.42
CA SER A 134 7.58 -36.46 16.96
C SER A 134 7.86 -37.46 18.07
N SER A 135 7.47 -38.71 17.82
CA SER A 135 7.65 -39.87 18.69
C SER A 135 9.11 -40.31 18.76
N SER A 136 10.01 -39.46 19.25
CA SER A 136 11.44 -39.77 19.42
C SER A 136 11.89 -39.73 20.88
N ASP A 137 10.97 -40.04 21.81
CA ASP A 137 11.29 -40.27 23.22
C ASP A 137 10.85 -41.70 23.60
N ARG A 138 11.60 -42.69 23.09
CA ARG A 138 11.69 -44.07 23.58
C ARG A 138 13.07 -44.62 23.32
#